data_AF-A0A0D6MC43-F1
#
_entry.id   AF-A0A0D6MC43-F1
#
_cell.length_a   1.000
_cell.length_b   1.000
_cell.length_c   1.000
_cell.angle_alpha   90.00
_cell.angle_beta   90.00
_cell.angle_gamma   90.00
#
_symmetry.space_group_name_H-M   'P 1'
#
loop_
_entity.id
_entity.type
_entity.pdbx_description
1 polymer ?
#
loop_
_entity_poly.entity_id
_entity_poly.type
_entity_poly.pdbx_seq_one_letter_code
_entity_poly.pdbx_strand_id
1 'polypeptide(L)'
;MEKLSSPGPIMAEYANLERMFQAIREATLREGADDSDGSLGLTDLATVGRDFFSGISRFFSTKFDDEDRRIIANGIREFFNVTTPDSPMSEFLQARKFTRPPPTPDPTTATSSYEPPPSCNRCRSGKRCQLNLRSFDTTDSAFQYAYSHSSAINDYMQTILRETQMTAFSSSLSWRSSVTPELIQLAKSLISLYQPSRCLVIGVFTGLGLLGIAEEVEPRGLIIALEHPSLVQYWEEVGLKLTKMNGHAHTSRIQLKSSEPIEKALPKLAANEPNNFDFIFLDDFKRDNYLDDYEHSIRLLRRGGLLIINQALNNGGVLTDAELMTENDRVMSSMNVRIREDGRVRASLLPFAGGTWIILKK
;
A
#
# COMPACT_ATOMS: atom_id res chain seq x y z
N MET A 1 -43.38 29.13 20.81
CA MET A 1 -44.35 28.27 20.12
C MET A 1 -44.03 28.34 18.63
N GLU A 2 -43.16 27.44 18.14
CA GLU A 2 -43.53 26.11 17.61
C GLU A 2 -44.48 26.20 16.40
N LYS A 3 -44.00 25.74 15.23
CA LYS A 3 -44.08 24.32 14.87
C LYS A 3 -43.01 23.99 13.82
N LEU A 4 -42.10 23.08 14.18
CA LEU A 4 -41.24 22.38 13.22
C LEU A 4 -42.13 21.45 12.38
N SER A 5 -41.94 21.51 11.07
CA SER A 5 -42.55 20.60 10.10
C SER A 5 -42.00 19.18 10.27
N SER A 6 -42.91 18.20 10.20
CA SER A 6 -42.64 16.76 10.31
C SER A 6 -41.66 16.25 9.24
N PRO A 7 -40.73 15.33 9.58
CA PRO A 7 -39.83 14.73 8.60
C PRO A 7 -40.57 13.68 7.74
N GLY A 8 -40.24 13.63 6.45
CA GLY A 8 -40.87 12.77 5.45
C GLY A 8 -40.56 11.26 5.58
N PRO A 9 -41.20 10.41 4.74
CA PRO A 9 -41.34 8.96 4.96
C PRO A 9 -40.02 8.18 5.06
N ILE A 10 -38.97 8.64 4.38
CA ILE A 10 -37.66 7.98 4.34
C ILE A 10 -36.96 8.05 5.71
N MET A 11 -37.21 9.10 6.52
CA MET A 11 -36.61 9.23 7.86
C MET A 11 -37.29 8.34 8.92
N ALA A 12 -38.51 7.84 8.66
CA ALA A 12 -39.21 6.95 9.57
C ALA A 12 -38.74 5.48 9.47
N GLU A 13 -38.23 5.06 8.31
CA GLU A 13 -37.71 3.70 8.10
C GLU A 13 -36.32 3.50 8.72
N TYR A 14 -35.43 4.51 8.66
CA TYR A 14 -34.14 4.46 9.36
C TYR A 14 -34.28 4.50 10.89
N ALA A 15 -35.30 5.19 11.41
CA ALA A 15 -35.59 5.23 12.85
C ALA A 15 -35.99 3.85 13.42
N ASN A 16 -36.55 2.96 12.61
CA ASN A 16 -36.91 1.61 13.04
C ASN A 16 -35.72 0.64 13.05
N LEU A 17 -34.79 0.75 12.09
CA LEU A 17 -33.55 -0.04 12.12
C LEU A 17 -32.67 0.38 13.31
N GLU A 18 -32.55 1.68 13.58
CA GLU A 18 -31.76 2.21 14.68
C GLU A 18 -32.32 1.76 16.04
N ARG A 19 -33.65 1.79 16.22
CA ARG A 19 -34.34 1.23 17.41
C ARG A 19 -34.15 -0.28 17.54
N MET A 20 -34.13 -1.02 16.43
CA MET A 20 -33.89 -2.46 16.44
C MET A 20 -32.46 -2.78 16.91
N PHE A 21 -31.45 -2.06 16.40
CA PHE A 21 -30.08 -2.21 16.87
C PHE A 21 -29.88 -1.73 18.32
N GLN A 22 -30.60 -0.70 18.76
CA GLN A 22 -30.61 -0.28 20.17
C GLN A 22 -31.22 -1.33 21.10
N ALA A 23 -32.36 -1.91 20.73
CA ALA A 23 -32.99 -2.98 21.52
C ALA A 23 -32.12 -4.24 21.60
N ILE A 24 -31.41 -4.58 20.51
CA ILE A 24 -30.44 -5.68 20.47
C ILE A 24 -29.25 -5.39 21.41
N ARG A 25 -28.74 -4.16 21.40
CA ARG A 25 -27.65 -3.72 22.29
C ARG A 25 -28.06 -3.72 23.77
N GLU A 26 -29.29 -3.32 24.08
CA GLU A 26 -29.80 -3.35 25.47
C GLU A 26 -30.07 -4.78 25.97
N ALA A 27 -30.50 -5.69 25.09
CA ALA A 27 -30.68 -7.11 25.43
C ALA A 27 -29.34 -7.81 25.70
N THR A 28 -28.31 -7.55 24.86
CA THR A 28 -26.95 -8.10 25.08
C THR A 28 -26.27 -7.52 26.32
N LEU A 29 -26.58 -6.28 26.71
CA LEU A 29 -26.04 -5.66 27.93
C LEU A 29 -26.74 -6.16 29.21
N ARG A 30 -27.97 -6.68 29.12
CA ARG A 30 -28.67 -7.27 30.28
C ARG A 30 -28.21 -8.69 30.62
N GLU A 31 -27.75 -9.47 29.64
CA GLU A 31 -27.15 -10.79 29.88
C GLU A 31 -25.68 -10.73 30.32
N GLY A 32 -25.02 -9.56 30.19
CA GLY A 32 -23.66 -9.34 30.71
C GLY A 32 -23.59 -9.00 32.22
N ALA A 33 -24.71 -9.03 32.94
CA ALA A 33 -24.77 -8.65 34.36
C ALA A 33 -24.97 -9.84 35.33
N ASP A 34 -25.28 -11.03 34.82
CA ASP A 34 -25.35 -12.28 35.59
C ASP A 34 -24.66 -13.38 34.78
N ASP A 35 -23.36 -13.55 34.98
CA ASP A 35 -22.79 -14.85 35.34
C ASP A 35 -21.26 -14.82 35.27
N SER A 36 -20.68 -14.90 36.47
CA SER A 36 -19.32 -15.31 36.72
C SER A 36 -19.20 -16.81 36.54
N ASP A 37 -19.04 -17.32 35.31
CA ASP A 37 -18.22 -18.51 35.09
C ASP A 37 -17.83 -18.66 33.62
N GLY A 38 -16.56 -18.94 33.37
CA GLY A 38 -15.98 -19.03 32.05
C GLY A 38 -16.22 -20.40 31.41
N SER A 39 -17.13 -20.50 30.43
CA SER A 39 -17.01 -21.42 29.28
C SER A 39 -18.12 -21.22 28.24
N LEU A 40 -17.89 -20.36 27.24
CA LEU A 40 -18.75 -20.30 26.05
C LEU A 40 -18.25 -21.31 25.00
N GLY A 41 -18.92 -22.46 24.92
CA GLY A 41 -18.66 -23.48 23.89
C GLY A 41 -19.17 -23.06 22.51
N LEU A 42 -18.47 -23.46 21.43
CA LEU A 42 -18.84 -23.19 20.03
C LEU A 42 -20.30 -23.55 19.66
N THR A 43 -20.95 -24.40 20.44
CA THR A 43 -22.36 -24.80 20.29
C THR A 43 -23.35 -23.68 20.63
N ASP A 44 -23.01 -22.75 21.52
CA ASP A 44 -23.89 -21.63 21.88
C ASP A 44 -23.92 -20.56 20.79
N LEU A 45 -22.77 -20.24 20.19
CA LEU A 45 -22.70 -19.25 19.12
C LEU A 45 -23.52 -19.67 17.88
N ALA A 46 -23.53 -20.96 17.56
CA ALA A 46 -24.33 -21.51 16.47
C ALA A 46 -25.83 -21.55 16.76
N THR A 47 -26.22 -21.57 18.04
CA THR A 47 -27.62 -21.55 18.47
C THR A 47 -28.13 -20.12 18.51
N VAL A 48 -27.35 -19.18 19.06
CA VAL A 48 -27.60 -17.74 19.00
C VAL A 48 -27.69 -17.24 17.55
N GLY A 49 -26.79 -17.70 16.66
CA GLY A 49 -26.86 -17.37 15.24
C GLY A 49 -28.13 -17.89 14.56
N ARG A 50 -28.55 -19.12 14.85
CA ARG A 50 -29.80 -19.68 14.29
C ARG A 50 -31.04 -18.94 14.78
N ASP A 51 -31.10 -18.60 16.06
CA ASP A 51 -32.24 -17.88 16.62
C ASP A 51 -32.32 -16.44 16.11
N PHE A 52 -31.16 -15.80 15.89
CA PHE A 52 -31.06 -14.50 15.23
C PHE A 52 -31.62 -14.53 13.80
N PHE A 53 -31.17 -15.48 12.97
CA PHE A 53 -31.66 -15.60 11.59
C PHE A 53 -33.12 -16.05 11.51
N SER A 54 -33.58 -16.86 12.45
CA SER A 54 -35.01 -17.22 12.60
C SER A 54 -35.87 -16.01 12.96
N GLY A 55 -35.40 -15.16 13.88
CA GLY A 55 -36.08 -13.91 14.26
C GLY A 55 -36.18 -12.91 13.11
N ILE A 56 -35.09 -12.75 12.35
CA ILE A 56 -35.07 -11.95 11.12
C ILE A 56 -36.07 -12.52 10.11
N SER A 57 -36.04 -13.83 9.86
CA SER A 57 -36.96 -14.49 8.93
C SER A 57 -38.42 -14.21 9.30
N ARG A 58 -38.79 -14.39 10.58
CA ARG A 58 -40.15 -14.14 11.08
C ARG A 58 -40.58 -12.67 10.96
N PHE A 59 -39.66 -11.73 11.18
CA PHE A 59 -39.92 -10.30 10.97
C PHE A 59 -40.22 -10.02 9.50
N PHE A 60 -39.40 -10.55 8.59
CA PHE A 60 -39.66 -10.43 7.15
C PHE A 60 -41.00 -11.09 6.75
N SER A 61 -41.32 -12.24 7.35
CA SER A 61 -42.56 -13.00 7.13
C SER A 61 -43.84 -12.34 7.66
N THR A 62 -43.75 -11.27 8.44
CA THR A 62 -44.93 -10.61 9.03
C THR A 62 -45.11 -9.17 8.59
N LYS A 63 -44.06 -8.53 8.07
CA LYS A 63 -44.06 -7.10 7.74
C LYS A 63 -43.98 -6.77 6.26
N PHE A 64 -43.48 -7.68 5.43
CA PHE A 64 -43.36 -7.49 4.00
C PHE A 64 -44.28 -8.48 3.30
N ASP A 65 -44.90 -8.09 2.20
CA ASP A 65 -45.63 -9.04 1.36
C ASP A 65 -44.65 -9.92 0.56
N ASP A 66 -45.18 -10.89 -0.18
CA ASP A 66 -44.34 -11.86 -0.88
C ASP A 66 -43.54 -11.23 -2.05
N GLU A 67 -43.94 -10.07 -2.56
CA GLU A 67 -43.23 -9.35 -3.61
C GLU A 67 -42.05 -8.57 -3.02
N ASP A 68 -42.26 -7.84 -1.92
CA ASP A 68 -41.20 -7.14 -1.19
C ASP A 68 -40.13 -8.11 -0.67
N ARG A 69 -40.54 -9.28 -0.16
CA ARG A 69 -39.61 -10.33 0.25
C ARG A 69 -38.77 -10.86 -0.90
N ARG A 70 -39.35 -10.97 -2.10
CA ARG A 70 -38.64 -11.40 -3.31
C ARG A 70 -37.59 -10.39 -3.74
N ILE A 71 -37.93 -9.10 -3.72
CA ILE A 71 -37.02 -8.00 -4.05
C ILE A 71 -35.85 -7.97 -3.07
N ILE A 72 -36.13 -8.04 -1.76
CA ILE A 72 -35.09 -8.05 -0.72
C ILE A 72 -34.20 -9.29 -0.84
N ALA A 73 -34.78 -10.47 -1.05
CA ALA A 73 -34.02 -11.71 -1.23
C ALA A 73 -33.13 -11.67 -2.48
N ASN A 74 -33.60 -11.06 -3.57
CA ASN A 74 -32.81 -10.89 -4.78
C ASN A 74 -31.67 -9.88 -4.59
N GLY A 75 -31.92 -8.76 -3.91
CA GLY A 75 -30.87 -7.79 -3.57
C GLY A 75 -29.78 -8.40 -2.66
N ILE A 76 -30.17 -9.24 -1.69
CA ILE A 76 -29.22 -9.96 -0.84
C ILE A 76 -28.44 -10.99 -1.67
N ARG A 77 -29.08 -11.74 -2.59
CA ARG A 77 -28.39 -12.71 -3.45
C ARG A 77 -27.41 -12.07 -4.42
N GLU A 78 -27.76 -10.91 -4.96
CA GLU A 78 -26.90 -10.12 -5.85
C GLU A 78 -25.71 -9.54 -5.07
N PHE A 79 -25.93 -9.06 -3.85
CA PHE A 79 -24.87 -8.56 -2.97
C PHE A 79 -23.88 -9.66 -2.55
N PHE A 80 -24.34 -10.88 -2.31
CA PHE A 80 -23.49 -12.02 -1.90
C PHE A 80 -23.09 -12.97 -3.04
N ASN A 81 -23.45 -12.66 -4.29
CA ASN A 81 -23.14 -13.44 -5.50
C ASN A 81 -23.52 -14.95 -5.40
N VAL A 82 -24.70 -15.25 -4.83
CA VAL A 82 -25.18 -16.63 -4.64
C VAL A 82 -26.08 -17.03 -5.82
N THR A 83 -25.57 -17.88 -6.70
CA THR A 83 -26.33 -18.44 -7.84
C THR A 83 -26.97 -19.79 -7.48
N THR A 84 -28.21 -20.02 -7.92
CA THR A 84 -28.87 -21.35 -7.83
C THR A 84 -28.85 -22.03 -9.20
N PRO A 85 -28.90 -23.37 -9.28
CA PRO A 85 -28.51 -24.11 -10.50
C PRO A 85 -29.50 -24.04 -11.67
N ASP A 86 -30.74 -23.57 -11.49
CA ASP A 86 -31.78 -23.72 -12.50
C ASP A 86 -32.51 -22.40 -12.78
N SER A 87 -32.00 -21.63 -13.75
CA SER A 87 -32.82 -20.72 -14.55
C SER A 87 -32.13 -20.41 -15.89
N PRO A 88 -32.86 -20.33 -17.02
CA PRO A 88 -32.27 -20.14 -18.33
C PRO A 88 -31.64 -18.74 -18.40
N MET A 89 -30.42 -18.68 -18.93
CA MET A 89 -29.71 -17.42 -19.19
C MET A 89 -30.61 -16.43 -19.95
N SER A 90 -31.04 -15.36 -19.27
CA SER A 90 -31.52 -14.18 -19.97
C SER A 90 -30.30 -13.55 -20.66
N GLU A 91 -30.34 -13.52 -21.99
CA GLU A 91 -29.51 -12.64 -22.80
C GLU A 91 -29.65 -11.22 -22.27
N PHE A 92 -28.70 -10.72 -21.50
CA PHE A 92 -28.21 -9.34 -21.50
C PHE A 92 -27.03 -9.29 -20.52
N LEU A 93 -25.90 -8.74 -20.99
CA LEU A 93 -24.56 -8.76 -20.39
C LEU A 93 -23.81 -10.10 -20.48
N GLN A 94 -23.60 -10.59 -21.71
CA GLN A 94 -22.32 -11.25 -21.97
C GLN A 94 -21.22 -10.24 -21.67
N ALA A 95 -20.45 -10.46 -20.61
CA ALA A 95 -19.15 -9.82 -20.45
C ALA A 95 -18.40 -10.04 -21.77
N ARG A 96 -18.15 -8.95 -22.51
CA ARG A 96 -17.24 -9.01 -23.66
C ARG A 96 -15.95 -9.62 -23.12
N LYS A 97 -15.64 -10.85 -23.55
CA LYS A 97 -14.29 -11.39 -23.41
C LYS A 97 -13.38 -10.30 -23.98
N PHE A 98 -12.59 -9.66 -23.14
CA PHE A 98 -11.48 -8.84 -23.60
C PHE A 98 -10.49 -9.79 -24.25
N THR A 99 -10.75 -10.16 -25.50
CA THR A 99 -9.72 -10.69 -26.37
C THR A 99 -8.77 -9.53 -26.63
N ARG A 100 -7.56 -9.64 -26.09
CA ARG A 100 -6.44 -8.75 -26.39
C ARG A 100 -6.41 -8.53 -27.91
N PRO A 101 -6.31 -7.29 -28.42
CA PRO A 101 -6.04 -7.09 -29.84
C PRO A 101 -4.77 -7.89 -30.21
N PRO A 102 -4.72 -8.54 -31.39
CA PRO A 102 -3.48 -9.13 -31.86
C PRO A 102 -2.41 -8.02 -31.90
N PRO A 103 -1.15 -8.33 -31.57
CA PRO A 103 -0.08 -7.34 -31.60
C PRO A 103 -0.04 -6.71 -32.99
N THR A 104 -0.13 -5.39 -33.05
CA THR A 104 0.12 -4.63 -34.27
C THR A 104 1.55 -4.94 -34.73
N PRO A 105 1.79 -5.28 -36.01
CA PRO A 105 3.14 -5.43 -36.50
C PRO A 105 3.89 -4.10 -36.39
N ASP A 106 5.10 -4.16 -35.83
CA ASP A 106 6.00 -3.02 -35.64
C ASP A 106 6.13 -2.19 -36.93
N PRO A 107 5.99 -0.85 -36.87
CA PRO A 107 6.52 0.00 -37.93
C PRO A 107 8.05 -0.05 -37.85
N THR A 108 8.64 -0.87 -38.71
CA THR A 108 9.93 -0.66 -39.39
C THR A 108 10.97 0.24 -38.68
N THR A 109 11.99 -0.42 -38.15
CA THR A 109 13.43 -0.06 -38.31
C THR A 109 13.77 1.43 -38.37
N ALA A 110 14.09 2.01 -37.22
CA ALA A 110 15.09 3.07 -37.13
C ALA A 110 16.33 2.49 -36.43
N THR A 111 17.36 2.19 -37.22
CA THR A 111 18.69 1.79 -36.77
C THR A 111 19.32 2.91 -35.96
N SER A 112 19.40 2.75 -34.64
CA SER A 112 20.35 3.50 -33.80
C SER A 112 21.44 2.53 -33.36
N SER A 113 22.64 2.75 -33.89
CA SER A 113 23.86 2.02 -33.57
C SER A 113 24.33 2.41 -32.17
N TYR A 114 23.90 1.66 -31.16
CA TYR A 114 24.48 1.70 -29.83
C TYR A 114 25.34 0.45 -29.64
N GLU A 115 26.66 0.61 -29.66
CA GLU A 115 27.58 -0.46 -29.28
C GLU A 115 27.58 -0.60 -27.74
N PRO A 116 27.30 -1.80 -27.19
CA PRO A 116 27.34 -2.00 -25.75
C PRO A 116 28.79 -1.99 -25.23
N PRO A 117 29.07 -1.40 -24.05
CA PRO A 117 30.38 -1.48 -23.43
C PRO A 117 30.76 -2.94 -23.09
N PRO A 118 32.06 -3.25 -22.99
CA PRO A 118 32.53 -4.63 -22.96
C PRO A 118 32.12 -5.36 -21.66
N SER A 119 31.27 -6.36 -21.87
CA SER A 119 31.08 -7.61 -21.13
C SER A 119 30.76 -7.54 -19.63
N CYS A 120 29.46 -7.47 -19.33
CA CYS A 120 28.91 -8.17 -18.16
C CYS A 120 28.83 -9.66 -18.50
N ASN A 121 29.74 -10.49 -17.95
CA ASN A 121 29.81 -11.94 -18.22
C ASN A 121 28.56 -12.75 -17.81
N ARG A 122 27.47 -12.10 -17.36
CA ARG A 122 26.19 -12.74 -16.98
C ARG A 122 24.98 -12.32 -17.82
N CYS A 123 25.07 -11.29 -18.65
CA CYS A 123 23.99 -10.93 -19.56
C CYS A 123 24.38 -11.33 -20.99
N ARG A 124 23.98 -12.54 -21.40
CA ARG A 124 24.13 -12.98 -22.80
C ARG A 124 23.09 -12.27 -23.68
N SER A 125 23.51 -11.85 -24.87
CA SER A 125 22.62 -11.32 -25.90
C SER A 125 21.44 -12.30 -26.15
N GLY A 126 20.21 -11.78 -26.13
CA GLY A 126 18.99 -12.56 -26.39
C GLY A 126 18.31 -13.22 -25.18
N LYS A 127 18.80 -13.07 -23.94
CA LYS A 127 18.10 -13.50 -22.71
C LYS A 127 17.91 -12.32 -21.75
N ARG A 128 16.70 -12.18 -21.18
CA ARG A 128 16.39 -11.17 -20.14
C ARG A 128 17.36 -11.39 -18.96
N CYS A 129 18.13 -10.36 -18.57
CA CYS A 129 19.07 -10.48 -17.44
C CYS A 129 18.31 -10.97 -16.20
N GLN A 130 18.83 -12.01 -15.53
CA GLN A 130 18.26 -12.50 -14.27
C GLN A 130 18.45 -11.43 -13.18
N LEU A 131 17.37 -10.73 -12.86
CA LEU A 131 17.29 -9.80 -11.73
C LEU A 131 17.03 -10.60 -10.46
N ASN A 132 17.85 -10.42 -9.43
CA ASN A 132 17.55 -10.99 -8.12
C ASN A 132 16.48 -10.15 -7.42
N LEU A 133 15.37 -10.78 -7.02
CA LEU A 133 14.29 -10.15 -6.26
C LEU A 133 14.50 -10.36 -4.76
N ARG A 134 13.96 -9.47 -3.93
CA ARG A 134 14.24 -9.39 -2.48
C ARG A 134 12.97 -9.34 -1.61
N SER A 135 11.81 -9.73 -2.15
CA SER A 135 10.58 -9.89 -1.36
C SER A 135 10.69 -11.01 -0.32
N PHE A 136 9.88 -10.90 0.74
CA PHE A 136 9.87 -11.77 1.94
C PHE A 136 9.84 -13.28 1.64
N ASP A 137 9.36 -13.70 0.47
CA ASP A 137 9.63 -15.01 -0.08
C ASP A 137 9.51 -14.96 -1.60
N THR A 138 10.65 -14.83 -2.29
CA THR A 138 10.65 -14.87 -3.75
C THR A 138 10.57 -16.29 -4.30
N THR A 139 10.69 -17.32 -3.47
CA THR A 139 10.53 -18.72 -3.90
C THR A 139 9.07 -19.17 -3.87
N ASP A 140 8.21 -18.42 -3.19
CA ASP A 140 6.76 -18.61 -3.18
C ASP A 140 6.17 -18.56 -4.61
N SER A 141 5.39 -19.59 -4.94
CA SER A 141 4.79 -19.74 -6.28
C SER A 141 3.73 -18.67 -6.59
N ALA A 142 3.00 -18.18 -5.59
CA ALA A 142 2.05 -17.09 -5.73
C ALA A 142 2.77 -15.76 -5.94
N PHE A 143 3.90 -15.52 -5.25
CA PHE A 143 4.75 -14.36 -5.53
C PHE A 143 5.25 -14.37 -6.98
N GLN A 144 5.80 -15.49 -7.46
CA GLN A 144 6.29 -15.61 -8.83
C GLN A 144 5.18 -15.43 -9.87
N TYR A 145 4.00 -15.97 -9.59
CA TYR A 145 2.82 -15.76 -10.43
C TYR A 145 2.43 -14.27 -10.46
N ALA A 146 2.25 -13.63 -9.30
CA ALA A 146 1.88 -12.22 -9.22
C ALA A 146 2.91 -11.31 -9.90
N TYR A 147 4.21 -11.55 -9.66
CA TYR A 147 5.28 -10.77 -10.26
C TYR A 147 5.31 -10.91 -11.79
N SER A 148 5.16 -12.13 -12.33
CA SER A 148 5.15 -12.38 -13.78
C SER A 148 3.90 -11.85 -14.50
N HIS A 149 2.80 -11.63 -13.78
CA HIS A 149 1.54 -11.12 -14.32
C HIS A 149 1.31 -9.62 -14.02
N SER A 150 2.20 -8.98 -13.27
CA SER A 150 2.15 -7.54 -12.98
C SER A 150 2.83 -6.73 -14.09
N SER A 151 2.42 -5.46 -14.23
CA SER A 151 3.15 -4.51 -15.07
C SER A 151 4.60 -4.40 -14.61
N ALA A 152 5.54 -4.56 -15.54
CA ALA A 152 6.95 -4.40 -15.24
C ALA A 152 7.31 -2.92 -15.09
N ILE A 153 8.23 -2.62 -14.18
CA ILE A 153 8.94 -1.34 -14.20
C ILE A 153 9.64 -1.16 -15.55
N ASN A 154 9.68 0.07 -16.05
CA ASN A 154 10.22 0.39 -17.37
C ASN A 154 11.73 0.07 -17.47
N ASP A 155 12.27 0.10 -18.69
CA ASP A 155 13.67 -0.27 -18.94
C ASP A 155 14.68 0.65 -18.24
N TYR A 156 14.30 1.91 -18.01
CA TYR A 156 15.11 2.85 -17.26
C TYR A 156 15.26 2.43 -15.79
N MET A 157 14.15 2.13 -15.13
CA MET A 157 14.10 1.63 -13.76
C MET A 157 14.79 0.26 -13.62
N GLN A 158 14.64 -0.63 -14.63
CA GLN A 158 15.39 -1.88 -14.67
C GLN A 158 16.91 -1.65 -14.78
N THR A 159 17.33 -0.61 -15.51
CA THR A 159 18.75 -0.26 -15.63
C THR A 159 19.31 0.24 -14.31
N ILE A 160 18.58 1.12 -13.61
CA ILE A 160 18.96 1.56 -12.26
C ILE A 160 19.11 0.37 -11.31
N LEU A 161 18.17 -0.58 -11.35
CA LEU A 161 18.23 -1.78 -10.52
C LEU A 161 19.46 -2.64 -10.85
N ARG A 162 19.78 -2.85 -12.14
CA ARG A 162 20.98 -3.60 -12.56
C ARG A 162 22.25 -2.91 -12.06
N GLU A 163 22.37 -1.61 -12.29
CA GLU A 163 23.52 -0.83 -11.84
C GLU A 163 23.65 -0.90 -10.32
N THR A 164 22.54 -0.73 -9.58
CA THR A 164 22.49 -0.87 -8.11
C THR A 164 23.01 -2.24 -7.63
N GLN A 165 22.65 -3.32 -8.33
CA GLN A 165 23.11 -4.68 -8.01
C GLN A 165 24.60 -4.89 -8.34
N MET A 166 25.12 -4.17 -9.33
CA MET A 166 26.53 -4.23 -9.73
C MET A 166 27.41 -3.26 -8.95
N THR A 167 26.84 -2.25 -8.28
CA THR A 167 27.64 -1.24 -7.61
C THR A 167 28.31 -1.85 -6.38
N ALA A 168 29.63 -2.03 -6.48
CA ALA A 168 30.47 -2.53 -5.41
C ALA A 168 31.18 -1.35 -4.74
N PHE A 169 30.47 -0.64 -3.86
CA PHE A 169 31.10 0.39 -3.04
C PHE A 169 31.88 -0.22 -1.87
N SER A 170 32.87 0.52 -1.38
CA SER A 170 33.68 0.16 -0.21
C SER A 170 32.90 0.04 1.11
N SER A 171 31.62 0.44 1.14
CA SER A 171 30.81 0.43 2.36
C SER A 171 30.01 -0.87 2.51
N SER A 172 29.66 -1.20 3.75
CA SER A 172 28.91 -2.42 4.15
C SER A 172 27.47 -2.50 3.63
N LEU A 173 26.97 -1.46 2.93
CA LEU A 173 25.60 -1.42 2.45
C LEU A 173 25.40 -2.24 1.17
N SER A 174 24.68 -3.34 1.30
CA SER A 174 24.32 -4.22 0.18
C SER A 174 23.20 -3.62 -0.68
N TRP A 175 23.15 -3.98 -1.97
CA TRP A 175 21.96 -3.75 -2.84
C TRP A 175 20.68 -4.33 -2.22
N ARG A 176 20.81 -5.35 -1.36
CA ARG A 176 19.74 -5.87 -0.50
C ARG A 176 19.29 -4.87 0.58
N SER A 177 19.68 -3.62 0.51
CA SER A 177 19.11 -2.53 1.34
C SER A 177 18.18 -1.66 0.51
N SER A 178 18.21 -1.80 -0.83
CA SER A 178 17.32 -1.08 -1.74
C SER A 178 15.88 -1.58 -1.67
N VAL A 179 14.98 -0.67 -2.03
CA VAL A 179 13.57 -0.94 -2.34
C VAL A 179 13.41 -1.95 -3.50
N THR A 180 12.31 -2.69 -3.47
CA THR A 180 11.99 -3.71 -4.48
C THR A 180 11.16 -3.15 -5.64
N PRO A 181 11.36 -3.60 -6.90
CA PRO A 181 10.60 -3.17 -8.08
C PRO A 181 9.07 -3.20 -7.92
N GLU A 182 8.58 -4.24 -7.27
CA GLU A 182 7.16 -4.49 -7.05
C GLU A 182 6.53 -3.46 -6.10
N LEU A 183 7.27 -2.98 -5.10
CA LEU A 183 6.86 -1.85 -4.24
C LEU A 183 6.87 -0.54 -5.02
N ILE A 184 7.84 -0.33 -5.90
CA ILE A 184 7.85 0.86 -6.77
C ILE A 184 6.65 0.85 -7.71
N GLN A 185 6.33 -0.28 -8.32
CA GLN A 185 5.15 -0.39 -9.19
C GLN A 185 3.84 -0.12 -8.44
N LEU A 186 3.72 -0.59 -7.19
CA LEU A 186 2.58 -0.28 -6.33
C LEU A 186 2.52 1.22 -6.01
N ALA A 187 3.63 1.82 -5.57
CA ALA A 187 3.70 3.25 -5.28
C ALA A 187 3.32 4.10 -6.50
N LYS A 188 3.83 3.75 -7.68
CA LYS A 188 3.47 4.39 -8.95
C LYS A 188 1.96 4.34 -9.23
N SER A 189 1.34 3.19 -9.00
CA SER A 189 -0.11 3.01 -9.20
C SER A 189 -0.94 3.84 -8.21
N LEU A 190 -0.45 4.01 -6.98
CA LEU A 190 -1.11 4.86 -5.98
C LEU A 190 -0.93 6.34 -6.29
N ILE A 191 0.28 6.76 -6.70
CA ILE A 191 0.59 8.14 -7.06
C ILE A 191 -0.18 8.57 -8.30
N SER A 192 -0.34 7.70 -9.31
CA SER A 192 -1.10 8.04 -10.51
C SER A 192 -2.59 8.28 -10.23
N LEU A 193 -3.16 7.57 -9.24
CA LEU A 193 -4.52 7.81 -8.76
C LEU A 193 -4.62 9.05 -7.87
N TYR A 194 -3.64 9.26 -6.98
CA TYR A 194 -3.68 10.28 -5.95
C TYR A 194 -3.20 11.67 -6.42
N GLN A 195 -2.34 11.71 -7.43
CA GLN A 195 -1.76 12.91 -8.06
C GLN A 195 -1.16 13.92 -7.05
N PRO A 196 -0.15 13.52 -6.25
CA PRO A 196 0.46 14.42 -5.27
C PRO A 196 1.29 15.52 -5.94
N SER A 197 1.19 16.75 -5.41
CA SER A 197 1.95 17.93 -5.83
C SER A 197 3.25 18.10 -5.06
N ARG A 198 3.30 17.68 -3.80
CA ARG A 198 4.46 17.87 -2.93
C ARG A 198 4.81 16.58 -2.21
N CYS A 199 5.95 16.01 -2.61
CA CYS A 199 6.41 14.71 -2.15
C CYS A 199 7.68 14.82 -1.31
N LEU A 200 7.82 13.94 -0.33
CA LEU A 200 9.05 13.71 0.41
C LEU A 200 9.53 12.28 0.19
N VAL A 201 10.80 12.10 -0.11
CA VAL A 201 11.47 10.79 -0.11
C VAL A 201 12.54 10.81 0.96
N ILE A 202 12.46 9.90 1.92
CA ILE A 202 13.40 9.76 3.04
C ILE A 202 14.20 8.48 2.78
N GLY A 203 15.49 8.63 2.49
CA GLY A 203 16.33 7.56 1.96
C GLY A 203 16.26 7.50 0.43
N VAL A 204 17.38 7.77 -0.24
CA VAL A 204 17.50 7.81 -1.70
C VAL A 204 18.30 6.61 -2.22
N PHE A 205 19.39 6.26 -1.53
CA PHE A 205 20.38 5.27 -1.92
C PHE A 205 20.85 5.50 -3.37
N THR A 206 20.68 4.53 -4.27
CA THR A 206 21.00 4.68 -5.69
C THR A 206 19.92 5.37 -6.51
N GLY A 207 18.76 5.69 -5.89
CA GLY A 207 17.69 6.46 -6.50
C GLY A 207 16.54 5.65 -7.11
N LEU A 208 16.47 4.33 -6.90
CA LEU A 208 15.39 3.51 -7.45
C LEU A 208 14.00 3.97 -6.94
N GLY A 209 13.86 4.20 -5.63
CA GLY A 209 12.62 4.72 -5.05
C GLY A 209 12.29 6.12 -5.53
N LEU A 210 13.28 7.02 -5.40
CA LEU A 210 13.16 8.42 -5.78
C LEU A 210 12.74 8.61 -7.24
N LEU A 211 13.41 7.95 -8.17
CA LEU A 211 13.14 8.09 -9.60
C LEU A 211 11.82 7.43 -10.00
N GLY A 212 11.49 6.27 -9.40
CA GLY A 212 10.20 5.62 -9.64
C GLY A 212 9.02 6.48 -9.20
N ILE A 213 9.14 7.15 -8.05
CA ILE A 213 8.16 8.13 -7.58
C ILE A 213 8.13 9.33 -8.54
N ALA A 214 9.29 9.86 -8.93
CA ALA A 214 9.38 11.07 -9.74
C ALA A 214 8.74 10.96 -11.13
N GLU A 215 8.67 9.75 -11.70
CA GLU A 215 7.98 9.47 -12.96
C GLU A 215 6.46 9.74 -12.89
N GLU A 216 5.81 9.51 -11.75
CA GLU A 216 4.35 9.61 -11.61
C GLU A 216 3.88 10.87 -10.88
N VAL A 217 4.77 11.54 -10.14
CA VAL A 217 4.44 12.85 -9.54
C VAL A 217 4.07 13.81 -10.66
N GLU A 218 2.97 14.54 -10.44
CA GLU A 218 2.39 15.42 -11.45
C GLU A 218 3.43 16.40 -12.06
N PRO A 219 3.24 16.88 -13.30
CA PRO A 219 4.28 17.63 -14.03
C PRO A 219 4.82 18.88 -13.32
N ARG A 220 4.02 19.51 -12.44
CA ARG A 220 4.42 20.70 -11.66
C ARG A 220 4.78 20.38 -10.22
N GLY A 221 4.71 19.10 -9.83
CA GLY A 221 4.93 18.68 -8.46
C GLY A 221 6.41 18.70 -8.08
N LEU A 222 6.67 19.01 -6.82
CA LEU A 222 8.00 19.07 -6.23
C LEU A 222 8.29 17.83 -5.40
N ILE A 223 9.53 17.34 -5.49
CA ILE A 223 10.01 16.22 -4.68
C ILE A 223 11.20 16.70 -3.87
N ILE A 224 11.06 16.66 -2.54
CA ILE A 224 12.19 16.84 -1.63
C ILE A 224 12.71 15.44 -1.31
N ALA A 225 14.02 15.24 -1.42
CA ALA A 225 14.66 13.98 -1.12
C ALA A 225 15.69 14.20 -0.01
N LEU A 226 15.64 13.39 1.04
CA LEU A 226 16.62 13.41 2.14
C LEU A 226 17.51 12.18 2.00
N GLU A 227 18.83 12.40 2.03
CA GLU A 227 19.81 11.32 2.06
C GLU A 227 20.89 11.63 3.09
N HIS A 228 21.35 10.60 3.80
CA HIS A 228 22.47 10.74 4.71
C HIS A 228 23.76 11.09 3.93
N PRO A 229 24.58 12.04 4.41
CA PRO A 229 25.79 12.48 3.70
C PRO A 229 26.74 11.32 3.32
N SER A 230 26.81 10.27 4.14
CA SER A 230 27.67 9.11 3.85
C SER A 230 27.18 8.20 2.72
N LEU A 231 25.96 8.36 2.25
CA LEU A 231 25.36 7.53 1.19
C LEU A 231 25.11 8.29 -0.11
N VAL A 232 25.32 9.62 -0.14
CA VAL A 232 25.06 10.44 -1.33
C VAL A 232 25.84 9.97 -2.56
N GLN A 233 27.04 9.40 -2.39
CA GLN A 233 27.85 8.86 -3.48
C GLN A 233 27.12 7.77 -4.29
N TYR A 234 26.25 6.98 -3.65
CA TYR A 234 25.47 5.94 -4.33
C TYR A 234 24.48 6.54 -5.32
N TRP A 235 23.84 7.64 -4.94
CA TRP A 235 22.97 8.40 -5.81
C TRP A 235 23.77 9.02 -6.96
N GLU A 236 24.93 9.59 -6.68
CA GLU A 236 25.77 10.26 -7.68
C GLU A 236 26.26 9.30 -8.78
N GLU A 237 26.73 8.11 -8.39
CA GLU A 237 27.30 7.14 -9.34
C GLU A 237 26.26 6.41 -10.17
N VAL A 238 25.06 6.18 -9.62
CA VAL A 238 23.99 5.43 -10.30
C VAL A 238 22.91 6.37 -10.79
N GLY A 239 22.03 6.84 -9.89
CA GLY A 239 20.82 7.56 -10.27
C GLY A 239 21.10 8.89 -10.98
N LEU A 240 21.96 9.73 -10.42
CA LEU A 240 22.31 11.03 -11.01
C LEU A 240 23.06 10.87 -12.34
N LYS A 241 23.93 9.86 -12.44
CA LYS A 241 24.65 9.56 -13.67
C LYS A 241 23.69 9.12 -14.79
N LEU A 242 22.77 8.19 -14.48
CA LEU A 242 21.80 7.67 -15.46
C LEU A 242 20.75 8.71 -15.87
N THR A 243 20.31 9.58 -14.94
CA THR A 243 19.40 10.68 -15.27
C THR A 243 19.99 11.65 -16.29
N LYS A 244 21.27 11.99 -16.16
CA LYS A 244 22.00 12.85 -17.11
C LYS A 244 22.11 12.24 -18.51
N MET A 245 22.29 10.93 -18.61
CA MET A 245 22.41 10.25 -19.91
C MET A 245 21.08 10.16 -20.66
N ASN A 246 19.98 9.99 -19.94
CA ASN A 246 18.67 9.71 -20.55
C ASN A 246 17.74 10.94 -20.60
N GLY A 247 18.24 12.13 -20.26
CA GLY A 247 17.51 13.39 -20.43
C GLY A 247 16.23 13.52 -19.60
N HIS A 248 16.15 12.83 -18.45
CA HIS A 248 14.89 12.71 -17.69
C HIS A 248 14.34 14.06 -17.22
N ALA A 249 13.22 14.48 -17.84
CA ALA A 249 12.51 15.72 -17.55
C ALA A 249 12.13 15.88 -16.06
N HIS A 250 11.84 14.76 -15.39
CA HIS A 250 11.35 14.74 -14.00
C HIS A 250 12.40 15.14 -12.96
N THR A 251 13.69 15.11 -13.32
CA THR A 251 14.79 15.32 -12.36
C THR A 251 14.97 16.77 -11.93
N SER A 252 14.55 17.70 -12.79
CA SER A 252 14.50 19.14 -12.49
C SER A 252 13.60 19.48 -11.29
N ARG A 253 12.70 18.56 -10.90
CA ARG A 253 11.73 18.71 -9.80
C ARG A 253 12.22 18.09 -8.49
N ILE A 254 13.40 17.46 -8.50
CA ILE A 254 13.99 16.81 -7.34
C ILE A 254 14.93 17.79 -6.63
N GLN A 255 14.66 18.07 -5.36
CA GLN A 255 15.51 18.82 -4.45
C GLN A 255 16.14 17.85 -3.44
N LEU A 256 17.35 17.38 -3.75
CA LEU A 256 18.13 16.55 -2.83
C LEU A 256 18.72 17.41 -1.72
N LYS A 257 18.51 16.98 -0.46
CA LYS A 257 19.13 17.54 0.74
C LYS A 257 19.97 16.44 1.40
N SER A 258 21.29 16.61 1.34
CA SER A 258 22.26 15.64 1.85
C SER A 258 23.43 16.29 2.60
N SER A 259 23.29 17.57 2.99
CA SER A 259 24.32 18.31 3.74
C SER A 259 24.37 17.95 5.23
N GLU A 260 23.31 17.34 5.76
CA GLU A 260 23.24 16.89 7.15
C GLU A 260 22.49 15.54 7.25
N PRO A 261 22.71 14.76 8.31
CA PRO A 261 22.00 13.49 8.51
C PRO A 261 20.47 13.65 8.57
N ILE A 262 19.74 12.61 8.16
CA ILE A 262 18.27 12.59 8.14
C ILE A 262 17.71 12.87 9.54
N GLU A 263 18.33 12.29 10.59
CA GLU A 263 17.95 12.51 11.99
C GLU A 263 18.02 13.98 12.46
N LYS A 264 18.68 14.86 11.69
CA LYS A 264 18.70 16.32 11.94
C LYS A 264 17.87 17.10 10.93
N ALA A 265 17.91 16.71 9.66
CA ALA A 265 17.17 17.38 8.59
C ALA A 265 15.65 17.24 8.75
N LEU A 266 15.18 16.03 9.04
CA LEU A 266 13.76 15.70 9.07
C LEU A 266 13.00 16.40 10.22
N PRO A 267 13.49 16.42 11.48
CA PRO A 267 12.84 17.17 12.56
C PRO A 267 12.75 18.68 12.26
N LYS A 268 13.81 19.26 11.69
CA LYS A 268 13.84 20.69 11.28
C LYS A 268 12.79 20.97 10.20
N LEU A 269 12.69 20.09 9.19
CA LEU A 269 11.68 20.20 8.15
C LEU A 269 10.27 20.10 8.76
N ALA A 270 10.04 19.14 9.65
CA ALA A 270 8.77 18.95 10.34
C ALA A 270 8.37 20.13 11.25
N ALA A 271 9.36 20.82 11.83
CA ALA A 271 9.14 22.03 12.61
C ALA A 271 8.72 23.21 11.72
N ASN A 272 9.37 23.37 10.57
CA ASN A 272 9.20 24.52 9.68
C ASN A 272 8.01 24.40 8.71
N GLU A 273 7.67 23.18 8.29
CA GLU A 273 6.67 22.92 7.24
C GLU A 273 5.63 21.85 7.62
N PRO A 274 4.95 21.96 8.77
CA PRO A 274 3.94 20.97 9.18
C PRO A 274 2.75 20.95 8.21
N ASN A 275 2.20 19.77 7.96
CA ASN A 275 1.05 19.53 7.07
C ASN A 275 1.22 20.05 5.63
N ASN A 276 2.45 20.04 5.10
CA ASN A 276 2.78 20.60 3.80
C ASN A 276 3.04 19.53 2.71
N PHE A 277 3.03 18.25 3.04
CA PHE A 277 3.33 17.17 2.09
C PHE A 277 2.09 16.34 1.76
N ASP A 278 1.88 16.08 0.47
CA ASP A 278 0.81 15.21 -0.02
C ASP A 278 1.17 13.74 0.12
N PHE A 279 2.44 13.43 -0.16
CA PHE A 279 2.95 12.07 -0.24
C PHE A 279 4.33 11.98 0.41
N ILE A 280 4.58 10.92 1.18
CA ILE A 280 5.89 10.61 1.75
C ILE A 280 6.24 9.15 1.47
N PHE A 281 7.46 8.89 1.05
CA PHE A 281 8.04 7.56 0.94
C PHE A 281 9.23 7.44 1.91
N LEU A 282 9.14 6.52 2.88
CA LEU A 282 10.12 6.30 3.93
C LEU A 282 10.82 4.97 3.71
N ASP A 283 12.13 5.03 3.41
CA ASP A 283 13.03 3.89 3.22
C ASP A 283 14.45 4.27 3.67
N ASP A 284 14.58 4.79 4.91
CA ASP A 284 15.89 5.13 5.47
C ASP A 284 16.74 3.86 5.71
N PHE A 285 18.05 3.97 5.57
CA PHE A 285 18.97 2.89 5.91
C PHE A 285 19.17 2.77 7.44
N LYS A 286 19.03 3.86 8.20
CA LYS A 286 19.19 3.89 9.67
C LYS A 286 17.91 3.45 10.36
N ARG A 287 17.82 2.17 10.68
CA ARG A 287 16.60 1.57 11.27
C ARG A 287 16.28 2.05 12.67
N ASP A 288 17.30 2.47 13.42
CA ASP A 288 17.18 3.01 14.76
C ASP A 288 16.35 4.31 14.83
N ASN A 289 16.20 5.04 13.71
CA ASN A 289 15.43 6.29 13.65
C ASN A 289 13.97 6.12 13.19
N TYR A 290 13.55 4.92 12.75
CA TYR A 290 12.28 4.76 12.03
C TYR A 290 11.04 5.21 12.81
N LEU A 291 11.04 5.07 14.13
CA LEU A 291 9.94 5.54 14.97
C LEU A 291 9.82 7.08 14.94
N ASP A 292 10.95 7.78 15.04
CA ASP A 292 10.99 9.24 14.97
C ASP A 292 10.70 9.73 13.53
N ASP A 293 11.22 9.03 12.53
CA ASP A 293 10.96 9.33 11.12
C ASP A 293 9.46 9.21 10.81
N TYR A 294 8.78 8.21 11.38
CA TYR A 294 7.34 8.09 11.29
C TYR A 294 6.62 9.30 11.93
N GLU A 295 6.97 9.68 13.16
CA GLU A 295 6.31 10.80 13.85
C GLU A 295 6.49 12.13 13.09
N HIS A 296 7.70 12.38 12.58
CA HIS A 296 7.96 13.55 11.75
C HIS A 296 7.23 13.48 10.40
N SER A 297 7.15 12.31 9.78
CA SER A 297 6.39 12.10 8.54
C SER A 297 4.90 12.39 8.75
N ILE A 298 4.30 11.93 9.85
CA ILE A 298 2.89 12.24 10.17
C ILE A 298 2.70 13.73 10.45
N ARG A 299 3.67 14.41 11.08
CA ARG A 299 3.62 15.87 11.27
C ARG A 299 3.70 16.64 9.95
N LEU A 300 4.48 16.15 8.99
CA LEU A 300 4.69 16.75 7.68
C LEU A 300 3.53 16.52 6.71
N LEU A 301 2.89 15.34 6.75
CA LEU A 301 1.75 15.02 5.90
C LEU A 301 0.58 15.96 6.17
N ARG A 302 -0.09 16.45 5.13
CA ARG A 302 -1.41 17.07 5.29
C ARG A 302 -2.49 16.02 5.61
N ARG A 303 -3.67 16.48 6.02
CA ARG A 303 -4.85 15.61 6.10
C ARG A 303 -5.16 15.04 4.71
N GLY A 304 -5.51 13.76 4.66
CA GLY A 304 -5.63 12.98 3.42
C GLY A 304 -4.29 12.64 2.75
N GLY A 305 -3.16 12.97 3.38
CA GLY A 305 -1.82 12.66 2.89
C GLY A 305 -1.50 11.17 2.97
N LEU A 306 -0.71 10.67 2.01
CA LEU A 306 -0.33 9.27 1.88
C LEU A 306 1.14 9.06 2.29
N LEU A 307 1.40 8.13 3.20
CA LEU A 307 2.74 7.68 3.58
C LEU A 307 2.89 6.21 3.23
N ILE A 308 3.99 5.88 2.56
CA ILE A 308 4.45 4.51 2.33
C ILE A 308 5.75 4.31 3.12
N ILE A 309 5.79 3.27 3.95
CA ILE A 309 7.00 2.88 4.70
C ILE A 309 7.44 1.50 4.22
N ASN A 310 8.69 1.36 3.82
CA ASN A 310 9.29 0.08 3.46
C ASN A 310 9.91 -0.61 4.68
N GLN A 311 10.25 -1.89 4.54
CA GLN A 311 11.07 -2.66 5.49
C GLN A 311 10.45 -2.89 6.88
N ALA A 312 9.14 -2.71 7.04
CA ALA A 312 8.43 -2.80 8.32
C ALA A 312 8.58 -4.17 9.02
N LEU A 313 8.89 -5.25 8.28
CA LEU A 313 9.14 -6.58 8.84
C LEU A 313 10.61 -6.84 9.16
N ASN A 314 11.51 -5.91 8.85
CA ASN A 314 12.96 -6.00 9.06
C ASN A 314 13.58 -7.37 8.69
N ASN A 315 13.36 -7.84 7.46
CA ASN A 315 13.78 -9.17 7.00
C ASN A 315 13.27 -10.33 7.89
N GLY A 316 12.10 -10.18 8.51
CA GLY A 316 11.49 -11.17 9.39
C GLY A 316 11.93 -11.09 10.86
N GLY A 317 12.86 -10.19 11.21
CA GLY A 317 13.34 -10.08 12.58
C GLY A 317 12.29 -9.63 13.59
N VAL A 318 11.22 -8.94 13.16
CA VAL A 318 10.07 -8.61 14.03
C VAL A 318 9.16 -9.82 14.34
N LEU A 319 9.36 -10.94 13.66
CA LEU A 319 8.56 -12.17 13.82
C LEU A 319 9.24 -13.17 14.77
N THR A 320 10.47 -12.90 15.21
CA THR A 320 11.20 -13.76 16.13
C THR A 320 10.77 -13.52 17.58
N ASP A 321 11.15 -14.42 18.47
CA ASP A 321 10.92 -14.22 19.91
C ASP A 321 11.60 -12.94 20.41
N ALA A 322 10.96 -12.24 21.35
CA ALA A 322 11.43 -10.94 21.85
C ALA A 322 12.87 -10.98 22.40
N GLU A 323 13.30 -12.13 22.92
CA GLU A 323 14.66 -12.37 23.43
C GLU A 323 15.71 -12.43 22.31
N LEU A 324 15.30 -12.78 21.08
CA LEU A 324 16.16 -12.90 19.90
C LEU A 324 16.15 -11.63 19.02
N MET A 325 15.23 -10.71 19.27
CA MET A 325 15.15 -9.44 18.53
C MET A 325 16.39 -8.58 18.76
N THR A 326 17.03 -8.17 17.66
CA THR A 326 18.06 -7.13 17.68
C THR A 326 17.46 -5.77 18.05
N GLU A 327 18.30 -4.77 18.32
CA GLU A 327 17.81 -3.41 18.59
C GLU A 327 16.99 -2.86 17.43
N ASN A 328 17.44 -3.10 16.19
CA ASN A 328 16.68 -2.72 15.00
C ASN A 328 15.32 -3.41 14.94
N ASP A 329 15.22 -4.69 15.30
CA ASP A 329 13.94 -5.41 15.33
C ASP A 329 12.99 -4.80 16.37
N ARG A 330 13.51 -4.40 17.53
CA ARG A 330 12.74 -3.76 18.61
C ARG A 330 12.23 -2.38 18.19
N VAL A 331 13.05 -1.57 17.53
CA VAL A 331 12.63 -0.26 17.00
C VAL A 331 11.55 -0.43 15.94
N MET A 332 11.73 -1.35 15.00
CA MET A 332 10.75 -1.62 13.94
C MET A 332 9.44 -2.18 14.50
N SER A 333 9.52 -3.09 15.48
CA SER A 333 8.35 -3.61 16.21
C SER A 333 7.61 -2.49 16.95
N SER A 334 8.34 -1.60 17.64
CA SER A 334 7.77 -0.45 18.35
C SER A 334 7.08 0.53 17.38
N MET A 335 7.68 0.81 16.22
CA MET A 335 7.05 1.60 15.16
C MET A 335 5.77 0.93 14.66
N ASN A 336 5.77 -0.37 14.42
CA ASN A 336 4.58 -1.11 13.95
C ASN A 336 3.43 -1.03 14.97
N VAL A 337 3.72 -1.21 16.27
CA VAL A 337 2.74 -1.04 17.35
C VAL A 337 2.23 0.40 17.39
N ARG A 338 3.14 1.37 17.32
CA ARG A 338 2.81 2.80 17.34
C ARG A 338 1.86 3.18 16.20
N ILE A 339 2.10 2.71 14.98
CA ILE A 339 1.25 2.93 13.80
C ILE A 339 -0.12 2.30 13.99
N ARG A 340 -0.18 1.05 14.50
CA ARG A 340 -1.44 0.33 14.75
C ARG A 340 -2.36 1.10 15.69
N GLU A 341 -1.77 1.73 16.72
CA GLU A 341 -2.48 2.44 17.77
C GLU A 341 -2.68 3.93 17.45
N ASP A 342 -2.18 4.40 16.30
CA ASP A 342 -2.25 5.81 15.95
C ASP A 342 -3.63 6.24 15.47
N GLY A 343 -4.38 6.88 16.37
CA GLY A 343 -5.69 7.46 16.07
C GLY A 343 -5.69 8.47 14.92
N ARG A 344 -4.54 9.06 14.56
CA ARG A 344 -4.40 10.07 13.49
C ARG A 344 -4.45 9.49 12.07
N VAL A 345 -4.35 8.17 11.91
CA VAL A 345 -4.18 7.54 10.58
C VAL A 345 -5.13 6.37 10.34
N ARG A 346 -5.26 6.00 9.06
CA ARG A 346 -5.77 4.70 8.59
C ARG A 346 -4.60 3.98 7.95
N ALA A 347 -4.17 2.86 8.52
CA ALA A 347 -2.96 2.18 8.11
C ALA A 347 -3.23 0.72 7.72
N SER A 348 -2.45 0.19 6.78
CA SER A 348 -2.45 -1.23 6.39
C SER A 348 -1.02 -1.71 6.22
N LEU A 349 -0.63 -2.71 7.00
CA LEU A 349 0.66 -3.39 6.86
C LEU A 349 0.49 -4.58 5.93
N LEU A 350 1.22 -4.57 4.81
CA LEU A 350 1.21 -5.61 3.81
C LEU A 350 2.45 -6.50 3.97
N PRO A 351 2.29 -7.85 4.00
CA PRO A 351 3.40 -8.80 4.05
C PRO A 351 4.04 -8.96 2.66
N PHE A 352 4.53 -7.85 2.11
CA PHE A 352 5.03 -7.71 0.76
C PHE A 352 6.29 -6.83 0.76
N ALA A 353 7.22 -7.07 -0.17
CA ALA A 353 8.56 -6.50 -0.14
C ALA A 353 9.26 -6.82 1.20
N GLY A 354 9.79 -5.82 1.90
CA GLY A 354 10.34 -5.96 3.26
C GLY A 354 9.32 -5.80 4.39
N GLY A 355 8.02 -5.84 4.07
CA GLY A 355 6.95 -5.33 4.92
C GLY A 355 6.62 -3.89 4.56
N THR A 356 5.43 -3.64 4.03
CA THR A 356 5.06 -2.33 3.51
C THR A 356 3.89 -1.76 4.29
N TRP A 357 4.07 -0.62 4.94
CA TRP A 357 2.93 0.16 5.42
C TRP A 357 2.39 1.06 4.31
N ILE A 358 1.07 1.07 4.16
CA ILE A 358 0.33 2.10 3.44
C ILE A 358 -0.51 2.86 4.47
N ILE A 359 -0.28 4.16 4.61
CA ILE A 359 -0.81 4.97 5.69
C ILE A 359 -1.48 6.23 5.12
N LEU A 360 -2.76 6.41 5.40
CA LEU A 360 -3.51 7.62 5.07
C LEU A 360 -3.74 8.45 6.33
N LYS A 361 -3.29 9.70 6.35
CA LYS A 361 -3.55 10.62 7.47
C LYS A 361 -5.01 11.12 7.43
N LYS A 362 -5.71 11.07 8.57
CA LYS A 362 -7.13 11.45 8.68
C LYS A 362 -7.36 12.97 8.63
#